data_AF-A0AA85EM16-F1
#
_entry.id   AF-A0AA85EM16-F1
#
_cell.length_a   1.000
_cell.length_b   1.000
_cell.length_c   1.000
_cell.angle_alpha   90.00
_cell.angle_beta   90.00
_cell.angle_gamma   90.00
#
_symmetry.space_group_name_H-M   'P 1'
#
loop_
_entity.id
_entity.type
_entity.pdbx_description
1 polymer ?
#
loop_
_entity_poly.entity_id
_entity_poly.type
_entity_poly.pdbx_seq_one_letter_code
_entity_poly.pdbx_strand_id
1 'polypeptide(L)'
;MSVFYSSAESSNLGKILTRGKFFTYAERKAYGSHNEKGSEKKVCNVINAKCQSEVSDTDEKQLHQNDSLRKKHAGFRDRKFIAYENRIRAYSTPDKIFRYFATLKSIEEDSETVYMTPEDFLRSITPGIKQPDGLDLDSFKRYDPKTGLVWFHNKSEKLNLDIPKESVFYKLCDQALITFTDFIFLLTVLSTPRRQFEIAFRMFDINGDGELDINEFEVVRSVIMGTTAMGRRHRDNLTTGCTLKSGSCNSAFKRYFFGPNGDQKLPISKFLQFHSDLQEEIMRLEFERAEPKNGKITEVQFANSLLVYAGFSENKRRKMIRRVKTKFPIDSDQSIGITYKDFSDFSHLLRSIADVDTALTFYHMARASINQDTLNHVASTVANLHLSPHVLDVVFTLFDENNDGQLSYREFVGVMRHRLLRGLDKPMDTGFVRLLSAVFHCTKEQISLGINSTYKGV
;
A
#
# COMPACT_ATOMS: atom_id res chain seq x y z
N MET A 1 50.16 18.64 23.96
CA MET A 1 50.89 19.75 23.32
C MET A 1 49.83 20.69 22.74
N SER A 2 49.85 21.95 23.20
CA SER A 2 49.04 23.11 22.79
C SER A 2 47.51 23.08 22.98
N VAL A 3 47.13 23.59 24.14
CA VAL A 3 45.87 24.22 24.55
C VAL A 3 45.79 25.63 23.96
N PHE A 4 44.61 26.12 23.58
CA PHE A 4 44.22 27.53 23.71
C PHE A 4 42.71 27.68 23.92
N TYR A 5 42.37 28.68 24.72
CA TYR A 5 41.13 28.95 25.45
C TYR A 5 40.53 30.29 24.96
N SER A 6 39.25 30.53 25.31
CA SER A 6 38.59 31.85 25.44
C SER A 6 38.17 32.57 24.15
N SER A 7 37.09 33.36 24.06
CA SER A 7 35.84 33.58 24.81
C SER A 7 35.03 34.61 24.00
N ALA A 8 33.76 34.74 24.35
CA ALA A 8 32.77 35.70 23.88
C ALA A 8 33.26 37.14 23.62
N GLU A 9 32.63 37.82 22.64
CA GLU A 9 31.89 39.06 22.90
C GLU A 9 30.97 39.45 21.73
N SER A 10 29.89 40.11 22.11
CA SER A 10 28.72 40.50 21.36
C SER A 10 28.80 41.96 20.91
N SER A 11 28.02 42.30 19.89
CA SER A 11 27.13 43.48 19.82
C SER A 11 27.21 44.34 18.54
N ASN A 12 26.00 44.74 18.12
CA ASN A 12 25.60 45.97 17.45
C ASN A 12 25.88 46.19 15.96
N LEU A 13 24.84 45.89 15.16
CA LEU A 13 24.15 46.81 14.24
C LEU A 13 22.69 46.30 14.18
N GLY A 14 21.64 47.00 14.61
CA GLY A 14 21.36 48.42 14.46
C GLY A 14 20.06 48.56 13.67
N LYS A 15 18.94 48.39 14.38
CA LYS A 15 17.53 48.70 14.06
C LYS A 15 17.31 49.81 13.02
N ILE A 16 16.21 49.72 12.26
CA ILE A 16 15.26 50.83 12.01
C ILE A 16 13.85 50.33 11.57
N LEU A 17 12.87 50.62 12.44
CA LEU A 17 11.46 51.07 12.28
C LEU A 17 10.46 50.23 11.45
N THR A 18 9.55 49.49 12.11
CA THR A 18 8.18 49.88 12.56
C THR A 18 7.19 50.30 11.48
N ARG A 19 6.12 49.51 11.29
CA ARG A 19 4.72 49.95 11.46
C ARG A 19 3.78 48.76 11.35
N GLY A 20 3.09 48.47 12.45
CA GLY A 20 1.98 47.52 12.46
C GLY A 20 0.76 48.07 11.73
N LYS A 21 -0.08 47.17 11.25
CA LYS A 21 -1.52 47.35 11.10
C LYS A 21 -2.21 46.01 11.27
N PHE A 22 -2.99 45.94 12.34
CA PHE A 22 -4.04 44.97 12.59
C PHE A 22 -4.96 44.86 11.37
N PHE A 23 -5.33 43.64 10.98
CA PHE A 23 -6.51 43.40 10.17
C PHE A 23 -7.52 42.61 10.97
N THR A 24 -8.59 43.33 11.30
CA THR A 24 -9.78 42.92 12.02
C THR A 24 -10.66 42.01 11.16
N TYR A 25 -11.38 41.13 11.86
CA TYR A 25 -12.57 40.41 11.44
C TYR A 25 -13.51 41.28 10.57
N ALA A 26 -13.94 40.74 9.43
CA ALA A 26 -15.02 41.30 8.63
C ALA A 26 -16.18 40.29 8.59
N GLU A 27 -17.29 40.71 9.20
CA GLU A 27 -18.59 40.06 9.24
C GLU A 27 -19.16 39.84 7.83
N ARG A 28 -19.70 38.64 7.57
CA ARG A 28 -20.58 38.41 6.41
C ARG A 28 -21.99 38.88 6.76
N LYS A 29 -22.42 39.99 6.15
CA LYS A 29 -23.84 40.36 6.08
C LYS A 29 -24.55 39.45 5.08
N ALA A 30 -25.65 38.85 5.54
CA ALA A 30 -26.65 38.21 4.71
C ALA A 30 -27.50 39.28 4.01
N TYR A 31 -27.73 39.12 2.71
CA TYR A 31 -28.85 39.72 2.00
C TYR A 31 -29.48 38.63 1.13
N GLY A 32 -30.74 38.32 1.40
CA GLY A 32 -31.59 37.56 0.50
C GLY A 32 -32.24 38.49 -0.52
N SER A 33 -32.43 38.00 -1.75
CA SER A 33 -33.56 38.39 -2.58
C SER A 33 -33.83 37.32 -3.63
N HIS A 34 -35.12 37.17 -3.90
CA HIS A 34 -35.80 36.16 -4.69
C HIS A 34 -35.74 36.44 -6.21
N ASN A 35 -35.74 35.34 -6.96
CA ASN A 35 -36.47 35.02 -8.19
C ASN A 35 -36.24 35.73 -9.55
N GLU A 36 -36.28 34.83 -10.55
CA GLU A 36 -36.88 34.91 -11.89
C GLU A 36 -36.00 35.13 -13.15
N LYS A 37 -35.93 34.04 -13.93
CA LYS A 37 -36.10 33.89 -15.38
C LYS A 37 -35.24 34.74 -16.33
N GLY A 38 -34.42 34.01 -17.10
CA GLY A 38 -34.57 34.00 -18.56
C GLY A 38 -33.54 34.78 -19.39
N SER A 39 -33.19 34.14 -20.51
CA SER A 39 -32.53 34.64 -21.72
C SER A 39 -31.00 34.59 -21.81
N GLU A 40 -30.59 33.79 -22.79
CA GLU A 40 -29.26 33.60 -23.32
C GLU A 40 -28.68 34.91 -23.89
N LYS A 41 -27.39 35.17 -23.64
CA LYS A 41 -26.56 35.96 -24.54
C LYS A 41 -25.23 35.25 -24.76
N LYS A 42 -25.09 34.66 -25.96
CA LYS A 42 -23.81 34.26 -26.54
C LYS A 42 -23.05 35.54 -26.93
N VAL A 43 -21.87 35.73 -26.36
CA VAL A 43 -20.85 36.64 -26.90
C VAL A 43 -19.63 35.79 -27.21
N CYS A 44 -19.44 35.52 -28.51
CA CYS A 44 -18.20 34.96 -29.03
C CYS A 44 -17.20 36.10 -29.24
N ASN A 45 -16.01 35.99 -28.65
CA ASN A 45 -14.82 36.64 -29.17
C ASN A 45 -13.81 35.55 -29.51
N VAL A 46 -13.55 35.40 -30.80
CA VAL A 46 -12.50 34.56 -31.37
C VAL A 46 -11.25 35.44 -31.46
N ILE A 47 -10.11 34.98 -30.94
CA ILE A 47 -8.78 35.08 -31.57
C ILE A 47 -7.81 34.11 -30.88
N ASN A 48 -7.17 33.31 -31.73
CA ASN A 48 -5.99 32.46 -31.60
C ASN A 48 -6.06 31.06 -30.98
N ALA A 49 -5.96 30.11 -31.92
CA ALA A 49 -5.83 28.68 -31.78
C ALA A 49 -4.51 28.24 -31.15
N LYS A 50 -4.62 27.32 -30.18
CA LYS A 50 -3.71 26.20 -30.05
C LYS A 50 -4.56 24.99 -29.70
N CYS A 51 -4.81 24.13 -30.68
CA CYS A 51 -5.61 22.93 -30.53
C CYS A 51 -4.91 21.95 -29.57
N GLN A 52 -5.40 21.88 -28.34
CA GLN A 52 -5.40 20.64 -27.56
C GLN A 52 -6.83 20.12 -27.57
N SER A 53 -7.01 18.89 -28.01
CA SER A 53 -8.29 18.19 -28.01
C SER A 53 -8.73 17.93 -26.57
N GLU A 54 -9.49 18.86 -25.99
CA GLU A 54 -10.33 18.58 -24.84
C GLU A 54 -11.54 17.77 -25.32
N VAL A 55 -11.57 16.49 -24.97
CA VAL A 55 -12.79 15.68 -25.05
C VAL A 55 -13.75 16.28 -24.03
N SER A 56 -14.76 16.98 -24.52
CA SER A 56 -15.82 17.60 -23.73
C SER A 56 -16.64 16.53 -22.99
N ASP A 57 -16.70 16.65 -21.66
CA ASP A 57 -17.58 15.91 -20.73
C ASP A 57 -19.06 16.31 -20.91
N THR A 58 -19.59 16.31 -22.14
CA THR A 58 -20.97 16.75 -22.44
C THR A 58 -21.96 15.64 -22.79
N ASP A 59 -21.54 14.37 -22.86
CA ASP A 59 -22.44 13.27 -23.25
C ASP A 59 -22.92 12.37 -22.09
N GLU A 60 -22.80 12.80 -20.82
CA GLU A 60 -23.35 12.05 -19.66
C GLU A 60 -24.79 12.46 -19.27
N LYS A 61 -25.51 13.22 -20.11
CA LYS A 61 -26.90 13.59 -19.84
C LYS A 61 -27.87 13.00 -20.85
N GLN A 62 -27.97 11.66 -20.90
CA GLN A 62 -29.17 10.94 -21.31
C GLN A 62 -28.97 9.41 -21.22
N LEU A 63 -29.02 8.84 -20.00
CA LEU A 63 -29.70 7.57 -19.71
C LEU A 63 -29.66 7.28 -18.20
N HIS A 64 -30.71 6.62 -17.71
CA HIS A 64 -30.94 6.14 -16.33
C HIS A 64 -31.52 7.15 -15.33
N GLN A 65 -32.83 7.37 -15.46
CA GLN A 65 -33.70 7.45 -14.29
C GLN A 65 -33.79 6.05 -13.66
N ASN A 66 -33.80 6.00 -12.32
CA ASN A 66 -33.93 4.83 -11.45
C ASN A 66 -32.61 4.03 -11.27
N ASP A 67 -31.81 4.34 -10.25
CA ASP A 67 -31.82 3.58 -8.98
C ASP A 67 -30.81 4.13 -7.96
N SER A 68 -31.06 3.82 -6.71
CA SER A 68 -30.54 4.42 -5.47
C SER A 68 -29.08 4.09 -5.07
N LEU A 69 -28.10 4.14 -6.00
CA LEU A 69 -26.68 3.92 -5.67
C LEU A 69 -25.73 4.89 -6.40
N ARG A 70 -25.93 6.20 -6.24
CA ARG A 70 -24.89 7.19 -6.59
C ARG A 70 -23.78 7.14 -5.53
N LYS A 71 -22.72 6.34 -5.74
CA LYS A 71 -21.41 6.66 -5.16
C LYS A 71 -21.06 8.06 -5.66
N LYS A 72 -21.18 9.07 -4.78
CA LYS A 72 -20.85 10.47 -5.08
C LYS A 72 -19.50 10.48 -5.76
N HIS A 73 -19.44 10.96 -7.00
CA HIS A 73 -18.16 11.16 -7.66
C HIS A 73 -17.26 11.96 -6.73
N ALA A 74 -16.09 11.39 -6.40
CA ALA A 74 -15.12 12.00 -5.50
C ALA A 74 -14.89 13.44 -5.96
N GLY A 75 -15.22 14.40 -5.10
CA GLY A 75 -15.10 15.82 -5.41
C GLY A 75 -13.64 16.21 -5.64
N PHE A 76 -13.39 17.42 -6.14
CA PHE A 76 -12.02 17.92 -6.31
C PHE A 76 -11.19 17.79 -5.02
N ARG A 77 -11.83 18.10 -3.88
CA ARG A 77 -11.24 17.94 -2.54
C ARG A 77 -10.81 16.49 -2.30
N ASP A 78 -11.70 15.51 -2.46
CA ASP A 78 -11.40 14.11 -2.21
C ASP A 78 -10.28 13.57 -3.11
N ARG A 79 -10.26 13.95 -4.39
CA ARG A 79 -9.17 13.58 -5.32
C ARG A 79 -7.82 14.12 -4.85
N LYS A 80 -7.79 15.35 -4.33
CA LYS A 80 -6.57 15.95 -3.76
C LYS A 80 -6.13 15.24 -2.48
N PHE A 81 -7.07 14.87 -1.60
CA PHE A 81 -6.78 14.07 -0.40
C PHE A 81 -6.22 12.69 -0.75
N ILE A 82 -6.86 11.96 -1.66
CA ILE A 82 -6.38 10.65 -2.13
C ILE A 82 -4.97 10.77 -2.73
N ALA A 83 -4.71 11.81 -3.53
CA ALA A 83 -3.38 12.06 -4.08
C ALA A 83 -2.35 12.38 -2.99
N TYR A 84 -2.74 13.10 -1.93
CA TYR A 84 -1.91 13.39 -0.77
C TYR A 84 -1.57 12.13 0.02
N GLU A 85 -2.57 11.30 0.32
CA GLU A 85 -2.38 10.05 1.04
C GLU A 85 -1.52 9.05 0.26
N ASN A 86 -1.68 8.98 -1.06
CA ASN A 86 -0.79 8.16 -1.90
C ASN A 86 0.68 8.62 -1.81
N ARG A 87 0.93 9.93 -1.67
CA ARG A 87 2.30 10.44 -1.42
C ARG A 87 2.78 10.10 -0.02
N ILE A 88 1.90 10.09 0.98
CA ILE A 88 2.24 9.62 2.33
C ILE A 88 2.71 8.17 2.28
N ARG A 89 1.90 7.28 1.70
CA ARG A 89 2.22 5.85 1.57
C ARG A 89 3.54 5.59 0.84
N ALA A 90 3.83 6.36 -0.20
CA ALA A 90 5.01 6.15 -1.05
C ALA A 90 6.31 6.71 -0.44
N TYR A 91 6.27 7.85 0.26
CA TYR A 91 7.48 8.61 0.58
C TYR A 91 7.63 9.04 2.06
N SER A 92 6.61 8.87 2.89
CA SER A 92 6.72 9.25 4.31
C SER A 92 7.40 8.18 5.15
N THR A 93 7.89 8.55 6.34
CA THR A 93 8.43 7.57 7.28
C THR A 93 7.32 6.61 7.76
N PRO A 94 7.66 5.34 8.08
CA PRO A 94 6.68 4.41 8.63
C PRO A 94 5.98 4.92 9.91
N ASP A 95 6.68 5.67 10.77
CA ASP A 95 6.09 6.37 11.93
C ASP A 95 4.94 7.29 11.51
N LYS A 96 5.17 8.15 10.50
CA LYS A 96 4.14 9.06 10.01
C LYS A 96 2.98 8.31 9.34
N ILE A 97 3.26 7.23 8.61
CA ILE A 97 2.22 6.39 8.00
C ILE A 97 1.34 5.78 9.09
N PHE A 98 1.95 5.18 10.11
CA PHE A 98 1.25 4.59 11.24
C PHE A 98 0.34 5.61 11.93
N ARG A 99 0.88 6.76 12.35
CA ARG A 99 0.10 7.81 13.04
C ARG A 99 -0.97 8.47 12.18
N TYR A 100 -0.82 8.44 10.85
CA TYR A 100 -1.83 8.97 9.95
C TYR A 100 -3.01 8.02 9.77
N PHE A 101 -2.75 6.71 9.65
CA PHE A 101 -3.80 5.73 9.35
C PHE A 101 -4.40 5.08 10.61
N ALA A 102 -3.69 5.09 11.73
CA ALA A 102 -4.21 4.64 13.02
C ALA A 102 -5.42 5.46 13.44
N THR A 103 -6.45 4.76 13.91
CA THR A 103 -7.71 5.39 14.31
C THR A 103 -7.98 5.31 15.80
N LEU A 104 -7.25 4.49 16.56
CA LEU A 104 -7.52 4.25 17.97
C LEU A 104 -6.34 4.72 18.85
N LYS A 105 -6.66 5.31 19.99
CA LYS A 105 -5.70 5.68 21.03
C LYS A 105 -6.26 5.31 22.39
N SER A 106 -5.53 4.52 23.17
CA SER A 106 -5.80 4.35 24.59
C SER A 106 -4.90 5.29 25.41
N ILE A 107 -5.44 5.69 26.55
CA ILE A 107 -4.72 6.45 27.56
C ILE A 107 -4.82 5.60 28.83
N GLU A 108 -3.75 4.89 29.13
CA GLU A 108 -3.57 4.27 30.44
C GLU A 108 -2.88 5.26 31.38
N GLU A 109 -2.95 5.02 32.69
CA GLU A 109 -2.56 5.98 33.75
C GLU A 109 -1.16 6.59 33.53
N ASP A 110 -0.21 5.87 32.92
CA ASP A 110 1.15 6.32 32.64
C ASP A 110 1.58 6.25 31.15
N SER A 111 0.73 5.77 30.23
CA SER A 111 1.14 5.63 28.82
C SER A 111 0.00 5.85 27.82
N GLU A 112 0.33 6.60 26.77
CA GLU A 112 -0.54 6.79 25.61
C GLU A 112 -0.11 5.83 24.50
N THR A 113 -0.96 4.86 24.17
CA THR A 113 -0.68 3.88 23.12
C THR A 113 -1.65 4.05 21.96
N VAL A 114 -1.10 4.19 20.75
CA VAL A 114 -1.86 4.31 19.50
C VAL A 114 -1.94 2.94 18.86
N TYR A 115 -3.13 2.57 18.37
CA TYR A 115 -3.40 1.30 17.71
C TYR A 115 -4.02 1.50 16.32
N MET A 116 -3.70 0.56 15.44
CA MET A 116 -4.36 0.36 14.17
C MET A 116 -5.29 -0.85 14.26
N THR A 117 -6.48 -0.73 13.66
CA THR A 117 -7.28 -1.92 13.35
C THR A 117 -6.73 -2.63 12.11
N PRO A 118 -7.08 -3.90 11.85
CA PRO A 118 -6.66 -4.57 10.62
C PRO A 118 -7.17 -3.88 9.34
N GLU A 119 -8.34 -3.24 9.38
CA GLU A 119 -8.83 -2.42 8.27
C GLU A 119 -8.00 -1.14 8.10
N ASP A 120 -7.57 -0.50 9.19
CA ASP A 120 -6.62 0.62 9.12
C ASP A 120 -5.29 0.16 8.51
N PHE A 121 -4.82 -1.03 8.88
CA PHE A 121 -3.60 -1.63 8.33
C PHE A 121 -3.71 -1.84 6.83
N LEU A 122 -4.79 -2.47 6.37
CA LEU A 122 -5.06 -2.65 4.94
C LEU A 122 -5.15 -1.30 4.20
N ARG A 123 -5.79 -0.29 4.80
CA ARG A 123 -5.89 1.06 4.21
C ARG A 123 -4.54 1.80 4.15
N SER A 124 -3.65 1.54 5.10
CA SER A 124 -2.30 2.11 5.09
C SER A 124 -1.45 1.62 3.91
N ILE A 125 -1.66 0.38 3.47
CA ILE A 125 -0.93 -0.22 2.34
C ILE A 125 -1.66 -0.02 1.00
N THR A 126 -3.00 0.12 0.99
CA THR A 126 -3.77 0.20 -0.25
C THR A 126 -3.83 1.65 -0.80
N PRO A 127 -3.23 1.97 -1.96
CA PRO A 127 -3.36 3.29 -2.57
C PRO A 127 -4.78 3.54 -3.12
N GLY A 128 -5.15 4.82 -3.21
CA GLY A 128 -6.43 5.24 -3.76
C GLY A 128 -7.60 5.27 -2.77
N ILE A 129 -7.39 4.81 -1.55
CA ILE A 129 -8.41 4.77 -0.50
C ILE A 129 -8.17 5.90 0.46
N LYS A 130 -9.24 6.62 0.80
CA LYS A 130 -9.21 7.77 1.70
C LYS A 130 -9.40 7.32 3.15
N GLN A 131 -8.66 7.93 4.08
CA GLN A 131 -8.94 7.82 5.51
C GLN A 131 -10.35 8.40 5.83
N PRO A 132 -11.10 7.85 6.81
CA PRO A 132 -12.38 8.43 7.21
C PRO A 132 -12.23 9.89 7.67
N ASP A 133 -13.22 10.73 7.35
CA ASP A 133 -13.17 12.16 7.68
C ASP A 133 -13.07 12.37 9.21
N GLY A 134 -12.16 13.25 9.62
CA GLY A 134 -11.94 13.58 11.03
C GLY A 134 -10.95 12.65 11.77
N LEU A 135 -10.36 11.68 11.06
CA LEU A 135 -9.34 10.75 11.59
C LEU A 135 -8.04 10.84 10.79
N ASP A 136 -7.63 12.07 10.47
CA ASP A 136 -6.36 12.35 9.77
C ASP A 136 -5.17 12.18 10.74
N LEU A 137 -4.05 12.88 10.48
CA LEU A 137 -2.84 12.79 11.31
C LEU A 137 -3.12 13.13 12.78
N ASP A 138 -2.64 12.26 13.67
CA ASP A 138 -2.69 12.42 15.13
C ASP A 138 -4.11 12.66 15.68
N SER A 139 -5.14 12.23 14.95
CA SER A 139 -6.55 12.36 15.30
C SER A 139 -7.18 10.98 15.51
N PHE A 140 -7.47 10.64 16.77
CA PHE A 140 -7.85 9.28 17.16
C PHE A 140 -9.20 9.24 17.89
N LYS A 141 -9.87 8.10 17.77
CA LYS A 141 -10.95 7.70 18.67
C LYS A 141 -10.34 7.20 19.98
N ARG A 142 -10.95 7.55 21.11
CA ARG A 142 -10.48 7.07 22.41
C ARG A 142 -10.94 5.63 22.60
N TYR A 143 -10.01 4.74 22.92
CA TYR A 143 -10.28 3.33 23.16
C TYR A 143 -9.92 2.99 24.60
N ASP A 144 -10.82 2.29 25.29
CA ASP A 144 -10.59 1.79 26.64
C ASP A 144 -10.36 0.26 26.58
N PRO A 145 -9.14 -0.23 26.86
CA PRO A 145 -8.81 -1.66 26.84
C PRO A 145 -9.61 -2.50 27.84
N LYS A 146 -10.04 -1.91 28.96
CA LYS A 146 -10.75 -2.62 30.04
C LYS A 146 -12.19 -2.92 29.66
N THR A 147 -12.86 -1.95 29.04
CA THR A 147 -14.28 -2.06 28.66
C THR A 147 -14.49 -2.47 27.20
N GLY A 148 -13.45 -2.33 26.35
CA GLY A 148 -13.55 -2.55 24.91
C GLY A 148 -14.41 -1.49 24.19
N LEU A 149 -14.67 -0.35 24.84
CA LEU A 149 -15.47 0.74 24.30
C LEU A 149 -14.59 1.73 23.53
N VAL A 150 -15.13 2.23 22.42
CA VAL A 150 -14.55 3.27 21.59
C VAL A 150 -15.44 4.50 21.64
N TRP A 151 -14.83 5.66 21.90
CA TRP A 151 -15.50 6.94 22.01
C TRP A 151 -15.12 7.85 20.83
N PHE A 152 -16.13 8.34 20.12
CA PHE A 152 -15.97 9.31 19.03
C PHE A 152 -17.16 10.26 18.99
N HIS A 153 -16.90 11.58 18.95
CA HIS A 153 -17.93 12.63 18.93
C HIS A 153 -19.10 12.40 19.93
N ASN A 154 -18.78 12.15 21.20
CA ASN A 154 -19.73 11.90 22.29
C ASN A 154 -20.62 10.64 22.14
N LYS A 155 -20.28 9.73 21.22
CA LYS A 155 -20.89 8.40 21.10
C LYS A 155 -19.91 7.34 21.56
N SER A 156 -20.42 6.31 22.24
CA SER A 156 -19.68 5.12 22.64
C SER A 156 -20.21 3.90 21.90
N GLU A 157 -19.33 3.15 21.27
CA GLU A 157 -19.64 1.90 20.61
C GLU A 157 -18.66 0.82 21.09
N LYS A 158 -19.13 -0.41 21.18
CA LYS A 158 -18.23 -1.54 21.43
C LYS A 158 -17.37 -1.77 20.20
N LEU A 159 -16.07 -1.95 20.37
CA LEU A 159 -15.18 -2.26 19.26
C LEU A 159 -15.64 -3.58 18.61
N ASN A 160 -16.10 -3.48 17.37
CA ASN A 160 -16.33 -4.63 16.52
C ASN A 160 -15.41 -4.50 15.30
N LEU A 161 -14.55 -5.49 15.12
CA LEU A 161 -13.59 -5.51 14.02
C LEU A 161 -14.11 -6.26 12.79
N ASP A 162 -15.23 -6.99 12.91
CA ASP A 162 -15.79 -7.83 11.85
C ASP A 162 -14.79 -8.85 11.26
N ILE A 163 -13.90 -9.39 12.10
CA ILE A 163 -12.87 -10.38 11.71
C ILE A 163 -13.04 -11.64 12.56
N PRO A 164 -12.90 -12.85 11.99
CA PRO A 164 -12.94 -14.09 12.77
C PRO A 164 -11.84 -14.13 13.83
N LYS A 165 -12.10 -14.77 14.98
CA LYS A 165 -11.18 -14.86 16.12
C LYS A 165 -9.90 -15.68 15.80
N GLU A 166 -9.97 -16.47 14.75
CA GLU A 166 -8.95 -17.39 14.24
C GLU A 166 -7.97 -16.67 13.29
N SER A 167 -8.27 -15.41 12.98
CA SER A 167 -7.40 -14.45 12.30
C SER A 167 -5.99 -14.44 12.86
N VAL A 168 -5.03 -14.22 11.97
CA VAL A 168 -3.63 -13.98 12.29
C VAL A 168 -3.48 -12.75 13.18
N PHE A 169 -4.32 -11.73 13.01
CA PHE A 169 -4.30 -10.54 13.86
C PHE A 169 -4.64 -10.85 15.31
N TYR A 170 -5.63 -11.72 15.59
CA TYR A 170 -5.93 -12.14 16.97
C TYR A 170 -4.85 -13.04 17.58
N LYS A 171 -4.12 -13.79 16.74
CA LYS A 171 -3.00 -14.63 17.18
C LYS A 171 -1.75 -13.80 17.53
N LEU A 172 -1.46 -12.77 16.73
CA LEU A 172 -0.25 -11.96 16.88
C LEU A 172 -0.40 -10.72 17.74
N CYS A 173 -1.57 -10.11 17.72
CA CYS A 173 -1.84 -8.83 18.36
C CYS A 173 -2.87 -9.03 19.46
N ASP A 174 -2.69 -8.36 20.59
CA ASP A 174 -3.69 -8.41 21.67
C ASP A 174 -4.99 -7.77 21.17
N GLN A 175 -6.09 -8.54 21.23
CA GLN A 175 -7.41 -8.16 20.69
C GLN A 175 -7.40 -7.74 19.20
N ALA A 176 -6.48 -8.26 18.40
CA ALA A 176 -6.28 -7.88 16.99
C ALA A 176 -5.95 -6.39 16.77
N LEU A 177 -5.46 -5.69 17.79
CA LEU A 177 -5.03 -4.29 17.70
C LEU A 177 -3.54 -4.19 17.41
N ILE A 178 -3.20 -3.58 16.28
CA ILE A 178 -1.85 -3.52 15.76
C ILE A 178 -1.13 -2.31 16.36
N THR A 179 -0.08 -2.57 17.13
CA THR A 179 0.83 -1.54 17.64
C THR A 179 1.82 -1.08 16.56
N PHE A 180 2.61 -0.05 16.85
CA PHE A 180 3.66 0.39 15.92
C PHE A 180 4.73 -0.69 15.66
N THR A 181 5.11 -1.45 16.68
CA THR A 181 6.06 -2.56 16.57
C THR A 181 5.51 -3.72 15.74
N ASP A 182 4.21 -4.02 15.85
CA ASP A 182 3.51 -5.00 14.99
C ASP A 182 3.42 -4.49 13.55
N PHE A 183 3.09 -3.21 13.37
CA PHE A 183 2.94 -2.59 12.07
C PHE A 183 4.21 -2.77 11.22
N ILE A 184 5.39 -2.44 11.77
CA ILE A 184 6.66 -2.60 11.06
C ILE A 184 6.94 -4.09 10.77
N PHE A 185 6.66 -4.96 11.74
CA PHE A 185 6.86 -6.39 11.57
C PHE A 185 6.01 -6.96 10.43
N LEU A 186 4.69 -6.73 10.46
CA LEU A 186 3.74 -7.18 9.44
C LEU A 186 4.11 -6.64 8.06
N LEU A 187 4.52 -5.38 7.98
CA LEU A 187 4.95 -4.77 6.72
C LEU A 187 6.23 -5.39 6.16
N THR A 188 7.17 -5.73 7.05
CA THR A 188 8.40 -6.44 6.70
C THR A 188 8.09 -7.84 6.19
N VAL A 189 7.22 -8.57 6.87
CA VAL A 189 6.78 -9.92 6.47
C VAL A 189 6.07 -9.88 5.11
N LEU A 190 5.17 -8.92 4.88
CA LEU A 190 4.45 -8.79 3.62
C LEU A 190 5.32 -8.36 2.43
N SER A 191 6.39 -7.60 2.67
CA SER A 191 7.30 -7.11 1.62
C SER A 191 8.43 -8.08 1.29
N THR A 192 8.62 -9.12 2.10
CA THR A 192 9.72 -10.08 1.98
C THR A 192 9.23 -11.36 1.32
N PRO A 193 9.77 -11.78 0.16
CA PRO A 193 9.40 -13.03 -0.48
C PRO A 193 9.73 -14.26 0.39
N ARG A 194 8.92 -15.32 0.27
CA ARG A 194 9.09 -16.61 0.97
C ARG A 194 10.53 -17.14 0.94
N ARG A 195 11.18 -17.13 -0.23
CA ARG A 195 12.55 -17.65 -0.41
C ARG A 195 13.59 -16.89 0.43
N GLN A 196 13.39 -15.60 0.69
CA GLN A 196 14.31 -14.83 1.53
C GLN A 196 14.25 -15.27 2.99
N PHE A 197 13.06 -15.62 3.50
CA PHE A 197 12.92 -16.23 4.82
C PHE A 197 13.57 -17.62 4.85
N GLU A 198 13.38 -18.44 3.82
CA GLU A 198 14.00 -19.76 3.73
C GLU A 198 15.54 -19.69 3.80
N ILE A 199 16.13 -18.72 3.10
CA ILE A 199 17.58 -18.49 3.13
C ILE A 199 18.01 -17.93 4.49
N ALA A 200 17.29 -16.95 5.04
CA ALA A 200 17.66 -16.33 6.30
C ALA A 200 17.61 -17.33 7.46
N PHE A 201 16.56 -18.14 7.57
CA PHE A 201 16.46 -19.17 8.60
C PHE A 201 17.64 -20.15 8.50
N ARG A 202 18.00 -20.60 7.30
CA ARG A 202 19.15 -21.50 7.11
C ARG A 202 20.52 -20.85 7.37
N MET A 203 20.61 -19.52 7.26
CA MET A 203 21.87 -18.78 7.45
C MET A 203 22.11 -18.43 8.92
N PHE A 204 21.04 -18.21 9.69
CA PHE A 204 21.10 -17.77 11.08
C PHE A 204 20.80 -18.88 12.10
N ASP A 205 20.32 -20.04 11.64
CA ASP A 205 20.30 -21.28 12.42
C ASP A 205 21.76 -21.77 12.61
N ILE A 206 22.35 -21.42 13.76
CA ILE A 206 23.76 -21.73 14.07
C ILE A 206 23.92 -23.21 14.42
N ASN A 207 22.91 -23.80 15.04
CA ASN A 207 22.96 -25.16 15.56
C ASN A 207 22.55 -26.21 14.49
N GLY A 208 21.94 -25.76 13.40
CA GLY A 208 21.55 -26.56 12.23
C GLY A 208 20.34 -27.47 12.47
N ASP A 209 19.53 -27.21 13.50
CA ASP A 209 18.37 -28.02 13.86
C ASP A 209 17.10 -27.69 13.06
N GLY A 210 17.16 -26.65 12.21
CA GLY A 210 16.06 -26.18 11.38
C GLY A 210 15.03 -25.32 12.12
N GLU A 211 15.32 -24.96 13.37
CA GLU A 211 14.50 -24.13 14.24
C GLU A 211 15.30 -22.92 14.74
N LEU A 212 14.62 -21.81 15.00
CA LEU A 212 15.26 -20.61 15.56
C LEU A 212 14.83 -20.40 17.00
N ASP A 213 15.78 -20.06 17.87
CA ASP A 213 15.46 -19.48 19.17
C ASP A 213 15.06 -17.99 19.04
N ILE A 214 14.66 -17.38 20.15
CA ILE A 214 14.21 -15.98 20.16
C ILE A 214 15.31 -15.00 19.78
N ASN A 215 16.57 -15.25 20.16
CA ASN A 215 17.69 -14.36 19.90
C ASN A 215 18.10 -14.45 18.43
N GLU A 216 18.21 -15.67 17.90
CA GLU A 216 18.47 -15.94 16.49
C GLU A 216 17.38 -15.32 15.62
N PHE A 217 16.11 -15.47 16.00
CA PHE A 217 15.00 -14.85 15.29
C PHE A 217 15.08 -13.33 15.30
N GLU A 218 15.48 -12.69 16.39
CA GLU A 218 15.66 -11.23 16.43
C GLU A 218 16.77 -10.75 15.49
N VAL A 219 17.83 -11.54 15.31
CA VAL A 219 18.85 -11.26 14.28
C VAL A 219 18.23 -11.34 12.88
N VAL A 220 17.49 -12.41 12.57
CA VAL A 220 16.79 -12.56 11.29
C VAL A 220 15.85 -11.38 11.05
N ARG A 221 15.03 -11.03 12.03
CA ARG A 221 14.09 -9.91 11.99
C ARG A 221 14.84 -8.61 11.68
N SER A 222 15.91 -8.31 12.41
CA SER A 222 16.69 -7.08 12.26
C SER A 222 17.34 -6.98 10.87
N VAL A 223 17.92 -8.08 10.39
CA VAL A 223 18.57 -8.12 9.06
C VAL A 223 17.54 -7.92 7.96
N ILE A 224 16.43 -8.65 7.99
CA ILE A 224 15.38 -8.52 6.96
C ILE A 224 14.77 -7.12 6.99
N MET A 225 14.44 -6.58 8.17
CA MET A 225 13.98 -5.18 8.31
C MET A 225 14.98 -4.21 7.68
N GLY A 226 16.28 -4.38 7.93
CA GLY A 226 17.36 -3.57 7.35
C GLY A 226 17.49 -3.65 5.82
N THR A 227 16.94 -4.69 5.17
CA THR A 227 16.91 -4.77 3.70
C THR A 227 15.70 -4.06 3.08
N THR A 228 14.56 -4.07 3.79
CA THR A 228 13.32 -3.46 3.29
C THR A 228 13.40 -1.93 3.23
N ALA A 229 12.65 -1.31 2.31
CA ALA A 229 12.57 0.15 2.24
C ALA A 229 11.99 0.77 3.53
N MET A 230 11.04 0.06 4.15
CA MET A 230 10.34 0.48 5.36
C MET A 230 11.25 0.42 6.59
N GLY A 231 11.99 -0.68 6.79
CA GLY A 231 12.88 -0.81 7.94
C GLY A 231 14.08 0.15 7.89
N ARG A 232 14.65 0.44 6.71
CA ARG A 232 15.73 1.44 6.57
C ARG A 232 15.29 2.88 6.84
N ARG A 233 14.02 3.18 6.63
CA ARG A 233 13.43 4.52 6.86
C ARG A 233 12.81 4.67 8.24
N HIS A 234 12.70 3.57 8.99
CA HIS A 234 12.36 3.66 10.38
C HIS A 234 13.52 4.30 11.16
N ARG A 235 13.18 5.29 11.98
CA ARG A 235 14.06 5.86 13.00
C ARG A 235 13.26 5.86 14.29
N ASP A 236 13.86 5.38 15.36
CA ASP A 236 13.25 5.43 16.68
C ASP A 236 12.88 6.88 17.02
N ASN A 237 11.59 7.11 17.24
CA ASN A 237 11.08 8.42 17.59
C ASN A 237 10.56 8.39 19.02
N LEU A 238 11.46 8.73 19.96
CA LEU A 238 11.16 8.79 21.39
C LEU A 238 10.02 9.79 21.70
N THR A 239 9.86 10.83 20.89
CA THR A 239 8.83 11.86 21.08
C THR A 239 7.42 11.35 20.73
N THR A 240 7.30 10.37 19.84
CA THR A 240 5.98 9.81 19.44
C THR A 240 5.68 8.47 20.11
N GLY A 241 6.59 7.94 20.93
CA GLY A 241 6.46 6.60 21.53
C GLY A 241 6.63 5.44 20.52
N CYS A 242 6.85 5.75 19.23
CA CYS A 242 7.06 4.77 18.17
C CYS A 242 8.53 4.33 18.12
N THR A 243 8.95 3.57 19.13
CA THR A 243 10.31 3.02 19.24
C THR A 243 10.33 1.50 19.09
N LEU A 244 11.23 0.98 18.26
CA LEU A 244 11.56 -0.44 18.18
C LEU A 244 12.69 -0.74 19.17
N LYS A 245 12.44 -0.66 20.48
CA LYS A 245 13.48 -1.06 21.45
C LYS A 245 13.84 -2.53 21.22
N SER A 246 15.13 -2.84 21.08
CA SER A 246 15.64 -4.21 20.96
C SER A 246 15.14 -5.04 22.15
N GLY A 247 14.38 -6.10 21.88
CA GLY A 247 13.70 -6.92 22.90
C GLY A 247 12.23 -6.57 23.17
N SER A 248 11.70 -5.47 22.62
CA SER A 248 10.28 -5.07 22.65
C SER A 248 9.47 -5.70 21.51
N CYS A 249 9.69 -6.98 21.22
CA CYS A 249 8.72 -7.75 20.44
C CYS A 249 7.47 -7.91 21.31
N ASN A 250 6.29 -7.61 20.76
CA ASN A 250 5.05 -7.64 21.53
C ASN A 250 4.86 -8.99 22.21
N SER A 251 4.34 -8.95 23.44
CA SER A 251 4.11 -10.14 24.25
C SER A 251 3.32 -11.20 23.48
N ALA A 252 2.34 -10.78 22.67
CA ALA A 252 1.50 -11.64 21.85
C ALA A 252 2.28 -12.34 20.71
N PHE A 253 3.14 -11.61 19.99
CA PHE A 253 4.02 -12.19 18.96
C PHE A 253 4.96 -13.25 19.56
N LYS A 254 5.64 -12.91 20.66
CA LYS A 254 6.56 -13.84 21.34
C LYS A 254 5.81 -15.07 21.83
N ARG A 255 4.64 -14.86 22.45
CA ARG A 255 3.77 -15.93 22.94
C ARG A 255 3.31 -16.87 21.82
N TYR A 256 3.02 -16.34 20.63
CA TYR A 256 2.56 -17.17 19.51
C TYR A 256 3.67 -18.06 18.92
N PHE A 257 4.87 -17.51 18.73
CA PHE A 257 5.96 -18.26 18.12
C PHE A 257 6.76 -19.09 19.11
N PHE A 258 7.10 -18.53 20.27
CA PHE A 258 8.03 -19.08 21.27
C PHE A 258 7.33 -19.53 22.58
N GLY A 259 6.01 -19.46 22.64
CA GLY A 259 5.22 -19.84 23.81
C GLY A 259 5.23 -18.79 24.94
N PRO A 260 4.46 -19.01 26.02
CA PRO A 260 4.31 -18.03 27.10
C PRO A 260 5.62 -17.64 27.79
N ASN A 261 6.56 -18.59 27.88
CA ASN A 261 7.85 -18.41 28.55
C ASN A 261 8.98 -18.02 27.59
N GLY A 262 8.76 -18.12 26.27
CA GLY A 262 9.79 -17.84 25.25
C GLY A 262 10.78 -18.98 25.01
N ASP A 263 10.55 -20.16 25.58
CA ASP A 263 11.48 -21.29 25.52
C ASP A 263 11.28 -22.20 24.30
N GLN A 264 10.15 -22.06 23.59
CA GLN A 264 9.87 -22.90 22.42
C GLN A 264 10.66 -22.40 21.22
N LYS A 265 11.29 -23.30 20.47
CA LYS A 265 11.94 -22.97 19.21
C LYS A 265 10.93 -22.80 18.08
N LEU A 266 11.28 -21.98 17.10
CA LEU A 266 10.44 -21.66 15.95
C LEU A 266 10.89 -22.46 14.72
N PRO A 267 10.17 -23.52 14.33
CA PRO A 267 10.48 -24.21 13.09
C PRO A 267 10.12 -23.34 11.88
N ILE A 268 10.92 -23.45 10.83
CA ILE A 268 10.72 -22.70 9.59
C ILE A 268 9.34 -22.92 8.97
N SER A 269 8.83 -24.15 9.03
CA SER A 269 7.51 -24.52 8.49
C SER A 269 6.38 -23.71 9.13
N LYS A 270 6.41 -23.53 10.46
CA LYS A 270 5.43 -22.73 11.21
C LYS A 270 5.49 -21.26 10.80
N PHE A 271 6.69 -20.72 10.60
CA PHE A 271 6.84 -19.33 10.14
C PHE A 271 6.35 -19.12 8.70
N LEU A 272 6.66 -20.06 7.80
CA LEU A 272 6.19 -19.99 6.41
C LEU A 272 4.67 -20.18 6.27
N GLN A 273 4.08 -21.02 7.13
CA GLN A 273 2.62 -21.14 7.24
C GLN A 273 2.02 -19.81 7.70
N PHE A 274 2.56 -19.22 8.77
CA PHE A 274 2.15 -17.89 9.22
C PHE A 274 2.22 -16.83 8.11
N HIS A 275 3.31 -16.81 7.33
CA HIS A 275 3.44 -15.88 6.21
C HIS A 275 2.35 -16.10 5.15
N SER A 276 2.00 -17.36 4.84
CA SER A 276 0.89 -17.69 3.93
C SER A 276 -0.46 -17.23 4.50
N ASP A 277 -0.72 -17.54 5.77
CA ASP A 277 -1.97 -17.19 6.45
C ASP A 277 -2.16 -15.66 6.48
N LEU A 278 -1.09 -14.88 6.73
CA LEU A 278 -1.14 -13.43 6.72
C LEU A 278 -1.47 -12.89 5.32
N GLN A 279 -0.87 -13.44 4.27
CA GLN A 279 -1.18 -13.02 2.90
C GLN A 279 -2.63 -13.33 2.52
N GLU A 280 -3.12 -14.51 2.89
CA GLU A 280 -4.52 -14.92 2.68
C GLU A 280 -5.48 -14.02 3.45
N GLU A 281 -5.15 -13.66 4.69
CA GLU A 281 -5.98 -12.79 5.48
C GLU A 281 -6.07 -11.38 4.90
N ILE A 282 -4.95 -10.80 4.44
CA ILE A 282 -5.03 -9.49 3.78
C ILE A 282 -5.84 -9.58 2.49
N MET A 283 -5.70 -10.66 1.73
CA MET A 283 -6.51 -10.89 0.53
C MET A 283 -8.01 -10.99 0.88
N ARG A 284 -8.36 -11.67 1.98
CA ARG A 284 -9.74 -11.74 2.48
C ARG A 284 -10.26 -10.35 2.84
N LEU A 285 -9.50 -9.55 3.59
CA LEU A 285 -9.87 -8.18 3.93
C LEU A 285 -10.04 -7.31 2.67
N GLU A 286 -9.18 -7.47 1.66
CA GLU A 286 -9.34 -6.79 0.36
C GLU A 286 -10.65 -7.15 -0.35
N PHE A 287 -11.09 -8.40 -0.24
CA PHE A 287 -12.35 -8.89 -0.81
C PHE A 287 -13.56 -8.39 -0.01
N GLU A 288 -13.54 -8.49 1.31
CA GLU A 288 -14.63 -8.03 2.20
C GLU A 288 -14.86 -6.52 2.09
N ARG A 289 -13.78 -5.74 1.98
CA ARG A 289 -13.85 -4.29 1.75
C ARG A 289 -14.49 -3.92 0.41
N ALA A 290 -14.55 -4.84 -0.56
CA ALA A 290 -15.29 -4.61 -1.79
C ALA A 290 -16.82 -4.69 -1.57
N GLU A 291 -17.28 -5.04 -0.37
CA GLU A 291 -18.70 -5.19 0.00
C GLU A 291 -19.42 -6.16 -0.95
N PRO A 292 -19.03 -7.45 -0.97
CA PRO A 292 -19.58 -8.42 -1.90
C PRO A 292 -21.10 -8.58 -1.70
N LYS A 293 -21.87 -8.41 -2.77
CA LYS A 293 -23.32 -8.65 -2.76
C LYS A 293 -23.56 -10.14 -3.03
N ASN A 294 -24.30 -10.81 -2.14
CA ASN A 294 -24.52 -12.27 -2.21
C ASN A 294 -23.22 -13.08 -2.33
N GLY A 295 -22.14 -12.63 -1.66
CA GLY A 295 -20.83 -13.30 -1.70
C GLY A 295 -20.04 -13.11 -3.01
N LYS A 296 -20.47 -12.20 -3.89
CA LYS A 296 -19.80 -11.90 -5.16
C LYS A 296 -19.43 -10.43 -5.28
N ILE A 297 -18.28 -10.17 -5.88
CA ILE A 297 -17.85 -8.81 -6.27
C ILE A 297 -18.11 -8.59 -7.76
N THR A 298 -18.29 -7.34 -8.16
CA THR A 298 -18.39 -6.99 -9.59
C THR A 298 -17.05 -7.12 -10.30
N GLU A 299 -17.09 -7.34 -11.60
CA GLU A 299 -15.92 -7.42 -12.50
C GLU A 299 -15.10 -6.11 -12.43
N VAL A 300 -15.79 -4.99 -12.29
CA VAL A 300 -15.16 -3.66 -12.12
C VAL A 300 -14.42 -3.57 -10.78
N GLN A 301 -14.98 -4.10 -9.69
CA GLN A 301 -14.30 -4.13 -8.39
C GLN A 301 -13.06 -5.04 -8.44
N PHE A 302 -13.18 -6.19 -9.06
CA PHE A 302 -12.05 -7.09 -9.29
C PHE A 302 -10.94 -6.43 -10.12
N ALA A 303 -11.30 -5.81 -11.24
CA ALA A 303 -10.36 -5.09 -12.10
C ALA A 303 -9.69 -3.93 -11.36
N ASN A 304 -10.43 -3.19 -10.53
CA ASN A 304 -9.81 -2.16 -9.69
C ASN A 304 -8.81 -2.76 -8.71
N SER A 305 -9.16 -3.86 -8.03
CA SER A 305 -8.28 -4.60 -7.11
C SER A 305 -6.96 -5.03 -7.77
N LEU A 306 -7.02 -5.49 -9.02
CA LEU A 306 -5.85 -5.83 -9.85
C LEU A 306 -4.95 -4.62 -10.14
N LEU A 307 -5.55 -3.48 -10.45
CA LEU A 307 -4.82 -2.30 -10.91
C LEU A 307 -4.33 -1.38 -9.79
N VAL A 308 -4.78 -1.58 -8.54
CA VAL A 308 -4.47 -0.70 -7.40
C VAL A 308 -2.96 -0.46 -7.27
N TYR A 309 -2.16 -1.53 -7.33
CA TYR A 309 -0.71 -1.47 -7.08
C TYR A 309 0.13 -1.37 -8.37
N ALA A 310 -0.51 -1.43 -9.54
CA ALA A 310 0.16 -1.44 -10.85
C ALA A 310 1.01 -0.19 -11.12
N GLY A 311 0.72 0.93 -10.44
CA GLY A 311 1.42 2.19 -10.63
C GLY A 311 1.09 2.92 -11.93
N PHE A 312 0.00 2.53 -12.61
CA PHE A 312 -0.44 3.18 -13.84
C PHE A 312 -0.92 4.61 -13.63
N SER A 313 -0.80 5.43 -14.68
CA SER A 313 -1.42 6.75 -14.70
C SER A 313 -2.94 6.66 -14.55
N GLU A 314 -3.56 7.67 -13.95
CA GLU A 314 -5.01 7.67 -13.76
C GLU A 314 -5.77 7.54 -15.09
N ASN A 315 -5.22 8.11 -16.17
CA ASN A 315 -5.80 8.04 -17.50
C ASN A 315 -5.75 6.63 -18.08
N LYS A 316 -4.62 5.91 -17.98
CA LYS A 316 -4.51 4.52 -18.44
C LYS A 316 -5.44 3.61 -17.62
N ARG A 317 -5.43 3.73 -16.29
CA ARG A 317 -6.34 2.99 -15.41
C ARG A 317 -7.81 3.24 -15.78
N ARG A 318 -8.21 4.50 -16.00
CA ARG A 318 -9.60 4.84 -16.36
C ARG A 318 -10.01 4.25 -17.71
N LYS A 319 -9.11 4.20 -18.69
CA LYS A 319 -9.36 3.53 -19.99
C LYS A 319 -9.57 2.02 -19.81
N MET A 320 -8.68 1.35 -19.07
CA MET A 320 -8.77 -0.09 -18.82
C MET A 320 -10.09 -0.46 -18.11
N ILE A 321 -10.46 0.29 -17.07
CA ILE A 321 -11.73 0.07 -16.34
C ILE A 321 -12.95 0.34 -17.22
N ARG A 322 -12.91 1.33 -18.12
CA ARG A 322 -14.02 1.57 -19.06
C ARG A 322 -14.29 0.38 -19.97
N ARG A 323 -13.25 -0.31 -20.44
CA ARG A 323 -13.42 -1.52 -21.28
C ARG A 323 -14.15 -2.63 -20.54
N VAL A 324 -13.75 -2.89 -19.29
CA VAL A 324 -14.45 -3.87 -18.44
C VAL A 324 -15.90 -3.46 -18.23
N LYS A 325 -16.19 -2.18 -17.99
CA LYS A 325 -17.57 -1.69 -17.87
C LYS A 325 -18.40 -1.84 -19.16
N THR A 326 -17.78 -1.64 -20.32
CA THR A 326 -18.45 -1.76 -21.62
C THR A 326 -18.78 -3.22 -21.93
N LYS A 327 -17.86 -4.14 -21.63
CA LYS A 327 -18.07 -5.58 -21.87
C LYS A 327 -18.94 -6.25 -20.81
N PHE A 328 -18.85 -5.82 -19.55
CA PHE A 328 -19.63 -6.36 -18.44
C PHE A 328 -20.48 -5.24 -17.78
N PRO A 329 -21.58 -4.81 -18.41
CA PRO A 329 -22.51 -3.86 -17.81
C PRO A 329 -23.21 -4.45 -16.58
N ILE A 330 -23.48 -3.61 -15.59
CA ILE A 330 -24.27 -3.99 -14.41
C ILE A 330 -25.66 -4.44 -14.93
N ASP A 331 -26.13 -5.61 -14.48
CA ASP A 331 -27.43 -6.23 -14.83
C ASP A 331 -27.52 -6.88 -16.24
N SER A 332 -26.38 -7.16 -16.88
CA SER A 332 -26.32 -8.04 -18.08
C SER A 332 -26.22 -9.52 -17.71
N ASP A 333 -26.71 -10.43 -18.58
CA ASP A 333 -26.48 -11.88 -18.48
C ASP A 333 -24.98 -12.26 -18.42
N GLN A 334 -24.09 -11.37 -18.87
CA GLN A 334 -22.63 -11.55 -18.83
C GLN A 334 -22.01 -11.17 -17.47
N SER A 335 -22.75 -10.47 -16.60
CA SER A 335 -22.27 -10.00 -15.30
C SER A 335 -22.63 -11.01 -14.20
N ILE A 336 -21.87 -12.10 -14.18
CA ILE A 336 -22.06 -13.23 -13.26
C ILE A 336 -21.54 -12.89 -11.85
N GLY A 337 -20.61 -11.95 -11.75
CA GLY A 337 -19.87 -11.61 -10.54
C GLY A 337 -18.76 -12.62 -10.24
N ILE A 338 -17.75 -12.19 -9.49
CA ILE A 338 -16.58 -12.99 -9.12
C ILE A 338 -16.73 -13.45 -7.68
N THR A 339 -16.61 -14.76 -7.46
CA THR A 339 -16.71 -15.36 -6.13
C THR A 339 -15.41 -15.21 -5.33
N TYR A 340 -15.47 -15.45 -4.01
CA TYR A 340 -14.26 -15.49 -3.19
C TYR A 340 -13.28 -16.57 -3.66
N LYS A 341 -13.78 -17.74 -4.08
CA LYS A 341 -12.94 -18.83 -4.59
C LYS A 341 -12.17 -18.40 -5.83
N ASP A 342 -12.86 -17.81 -6.80
CA ASP A 342 -12.25 -17.27 -8.03
C ASP A 342 -11.17 -16.21 -7.72
N PHE A 343 -11.47 -15.32 -6.76
CA PHE A 343 -10.53 -14.29 -6.30
C PHE A 343 -9.30 -14.90 -5.63
N SER A 344 -9.49 -15.93 -4.81
CA SER A 344 -8.44 -16.66 -4.11
C SER A 344 -7.55 -17.45 -5.06
N ASP A 345 -8.15 -18.21 -5.99
CA ASP A 345 -7.42 -19.00 -6.98
C ASP A 345 -6.55 -18.09 -7.87
N PHE A 346 -7.09 -16.97 -8.32
CA PHE A 346 -6.29 -16.00 -9.08
C PHE A 346 -5.19 -15.37 -8.24
N SER A 347 -5.46 -15.01 -6.98
CA SER A 347 -4.44 -14.46 -6.08
C SER A 347 -3.34 -15.47 -5.76
N HIS A 348 -3.68 -16.75 -5.66
CA HIS A 348 -2.73 -17.85 -5.51
C HIS A 348 -1.80 -17.96 -6.72
N LEU A 349 -2.32 -17.81 -7.94
CA LEU A 349 -1.48 -17.74 -9.14
C LEU A 349 -0.50 -16.56 -9.07
N LEU A 350 -0.92 -15.40 -8.57
CA LEU A 350 -0.05 -14.22 -8.41
C LEU A 350 1.09 -14.45 -7.41
N ARG A 351 0.90 -15.30 -6.39
CA ARG A 351 1.98 -15.66 -5.45
C ARG A 351 3.12 -16.40 -6.15
N SER A 352 2.81 -17.16 -7.18
CA SER A 352 3.79 -17.89 -8.01
C SER A 352 4.19 -17.12 -9.28
N ILE A 353 4.09 -15.78 -9.29
CA ILE A 353 4.35 -14.99 -10.50
C ILE A 353 5.77 -15.14 -11.04
N ALA A 354 6.77 -15.48 -10.20
CA ALA A 354 8.14 -15.72 -10.66
C ALA A 354 8.23 -16.96 -11.57
N ASP A 355 7.49 -18.01 -11.23
CA ASP A 355 7.44 -19.24 -12.02
C ASP A 355 6.56 -19.06 -13.26
N VAL A 356 5.43 -18.34 -13.11
CA VAL A 356 4.56 -17.95 -14.23
C VAL A 356 5.32 -17.08 -15.24
N ASP A 357 6.13 -16.13 -14.77
CA ASP A 357 6.99 -15.30 -15.61
C ASP A 357 7.96 -16.14 -16.44
N THR A 358 8.60 -17.13 -15.80
CA THR A 358 9.50 -18.08 -16.48
C THR A 358 8.74 -18.88 -17.55
N ALA A 359 7.56 -19.42 -17.20
CA ALA A 359 6.72 -20.16 -18.15
C ALA A 359 6.28 -19.30 -19.35
N LEU A 360 5.77 -18.08 -19.10
CA LEU A 360 5.36 -17.15 -20.15
C LEU A 360 6.54 -16.66 -21.00
N THR A 361 7.73 -16.58 -20.42
CA THR A 361 8.96 -16.28 -21.18
C THR A 361 9.24 -17.35 -22.22
N PHE A 362 9.04 -18.64 -21.91
CA PHE A 362 9.19 -19.71 -22.90
C PHE A 362 8.20 -19.58 -24.06
N TYR A 363 6.93 -19.27 -23.78
CA TYR A 363 5.94 -18.99 -24.83
C TYR A 363 6.35 -17.79 -25.69
N HIS A 364 6.84 -16.72 -25.07
CA HIS A 364 7.32 -15.54 -25.78
C HIS A 364 8.53 -15.86 -26.68
N MET A 365 9.50 -16.63 -26.18
CA MET A 365 10.68 -17.08 -26.95
C MET A 365 10.28 -17.97 -28.13
N ALA A 366 9.26 -18.82 -27.95
CA ALA A 366 8.67 -19.64 -29.01
C ALA A 366 7.80 -18.86 -30.00
N ARG A 367 7.63 -17.54 -29.81
CA ARG A 367 6.72 -16.67 -30.58
C ARG A 367 5.27 -17.17 -30.58
N ALA A 368 4.87 -17.89 -29.55
CA ALA A 368 3.49 -18.29 -29.34
C ALA A 368 2.69 -17.13 -28.73
N SER A 369 1.45 -16.97 -29.15
CA SER A 369 0.53 -15.99 -28.58
C SER A 369 0.06 -16.44 -27.19
N ILE A 370 -0.07 -15.48 -26.27
CA ILE A 370 -0.57 -15.75 -24.91
C ILE A 370 -2.09 -15.57 -24.92
N ASN A 371 -2.81 -16.64 -25.26
CA ASN A 371 -4.27 -16.71 -25.29
C ASN A 371 -4.83 -17.23 -23.95
N GLN A 372 -6.16 -17.20 -23.77
CA GLN A 372 -6.81 -17.65 -22.53
C GLN A 372 -6.46 -19.09 -22.15
N ASP A 373 -6.45 -20.00 -23.12
CA ASP A 373 -6.08 -21.41 -22.92
C ASP A 373 -4.62 -21.57 -22.46
N THR A 374 -3.72 -20.76 -23.01
CA THR A 374 -2.30 -20.80 -22.63
C THR A 374 -2.11 -20.34 -21.19
N LEU A 375 -2.83 -19.29 -20.76
CA LEU A 375 -2.74 -18.80 -19.38
C LEU A 375 -3.35 -19.82 -18.41
N ASN A 376 -4.46 -20.46 -18.78
CA ASN A 376 -5.06 -21.52 -17.97
C ASN A 376 -4.13 -22.75 -17.87
N HIS A 377 -3.47 -23.12 -18.96
CA HIS A 377 -2.49 -24.20 -18.96
C HIS A 377 -1.29 -23.86 -18.06
N VAL A 378 -0.75 -22.65 -18.16
CA VAL A 378 0.32 -22.17 -17.27
C VAL A 378 -0.12 -22.19 -15.81
N ALA A 379 -1.34 -21.76 -15.50
CA ALA A 379 -1.88 -21.81 -14.15
C ALA A 379 -1.99 -23.24 -13.62
N SER A 380 -2.41 -24.18 -14.48
CA SER A 380 -2.49 -25.60 -14.14
C SER A 380 -1.11 -26.22 -13.91
N THR A 381 -0.11 -25.90 -14.75
CA THR A 381 1.24 -26.46 -14.63
C THR A 381 2.03 -25.89 -13.45
N VAL A 382 1.93 -24.57 -13.21
CA VAL A 382 2.75 -23.89 -12.19
C VAL A 382 2.11 -23.93 -10.82
N ALA A 383 0.80 -23.74 -10.74
CA ALA A 383 0.09 -23.59 -9.48
C ALA A 383 -0.86 -24.74 -9.15
N ASN A 384 -1.04 -25.74 -10.05
CA ASN A 384 -2.07 -26.78 -9.94
C ASN A 384 -3.48 -26.20 -9.76
N LEU A 385 -3.77 -25.10 -10.45
CA LEU A 385 -5.05 -24.41 -10.39
C LEU A 385 -5.75 -24.41 -11.75
N HIS A 386 -7.08 -24.50 -11.73
CA HIS A 386 -7.93 -24.29 -12.88
C HIS A 386 -8.68 -22.99 -12.69
N LEU A 387 -8.36 -21.99 -13.52
CA LEU A 387 -9.02 -20.70 -13.45
C LEU A 387 -10.38 -20.78 -14.14
N SER A 388 -11.39 -20.15 -13.53
CA SER A 388 -12.71 -20.02 -14.14
C SER A 388 -12.62 -19.25 -15.48
N PRO A 389 -13.30 -19.71 -16.55
CA PRO A 389 -13.34 -19.01 -17.83
C PRO A 389 -13.78 -17.55 -17.70
N HIS A 390 -14.69 -17.25 -16.76
CA HIS A 390 -15.14 -15.88 -16.50
C HIS A 390 -14.01 -14.99 -15.99
N VAL A 391 -13.19 -15.48 -15.08
CA VAL A 391 -12.04 -14.73 -14.53
C VAL A 391 -11.02 -14.44 -15.62
N LEU A 392 -10.73 -15.44 -16.46
CA LEU A 392 -9.83 -15.29 -17.60
C LEU A 392 -10.37 -14.23 -18.57
N ASP A 393 -11.66 -14.25 -18.88
CA ASP A 393 -12.26 -13.28 -19.80
C ASP A 393 -12.18 -11.85 -19.25
N VAL A 394 -12.42 -11.65 -17.96
CA VAL A 394 -12.26 -10.34 -17.30
C VAL A 394 -10.81 -9.87 -17.33
N VAL A 395 -9.85 -10.76 -17.05
CA VAL A 395 -8.41 -10.45 -17.07
C VAL A 395 -7.93 -10.08 -18.48
N PHE A 396 -8.33 -10.84 -19.49
CA PHE A 396 -7.99 -10.53 -20.89
C PHE A 396 -8.62 -9.22 -21.32
N THR A 397 -9.89 -8.99 -21.03
CA THR A 397 -10.55 -7.70 -21.30
C THR A 397 -9.86 -6.51 -20.62
N LEU A 398 -9.26 -6.76 -19.44
CA LEU A 398 -8.56 -5.73 -18.68
C LEU A 398 -7.20 -5.37 -19.32
N PHE A 399 -6.44 -6.34 -19.80
CA PHE A 399 -5.04 -6.17 -20.23
C PHE A 399 -4.81 -6.21 -21.74
N ASP A 400 -5.77 -6.66 -22.54
CA ASP A 400 -5.71 -6.66 -24.00
C ASP A 400 -5.94 -5.22 -24.52
N GLU A 401 -4.87 -4.51 -24.90
CA GLU A 401 -4.92 -3.12 -25.39
C GLU A 401 -5.53 -2.98 -26.79
N ASN A 402 -5.30 -3.96 -27.66
CA ASN A 402 -5.62 -3.94 -29.08
C ASN A 402 -6.83 -4.80 -29.45
N ASN A 403 -7.46 -5.46 -28.48
CA ASN A 403 -8.58 -6.40 -28.65
C ASN A 403 -8.24 -7.53 -29.64
N ASP A 404 -6.99 -8.01 -29.63
CA ASP A 404 -6.56 -9.13 -30.47
C ASP A 404 -6.72 -10.50 -29.79
N GLY A 405 -7.21 -10.53 -28.55
CA GLY A 405 -7.38 -11.72 -27.74
C GLY A 405 -6.08 -12.23 -27.12
N GLN A 406 -4.99 -11.45 -27.18
CA GLN A 406 -3.67 -11.83 -26.69
C GLN A 406 -3.21 -10.90 -25.56
N LEU A 407 -2.47 -11.47 -24.60
CA LEU A 407 -1.84 -10.69 -23.55
C LEU A 407 -0.43 -10.24 -23.94
N SER A 408 -0.18 -8.94 -23.81
CA SER A 408 1.19 -8.42 -23.85
C SER A 408 1.97 -8.88 -22.61
N TYR A 409 2.98 -9.72 -22.82
CA TYR A 409 3.85 -10.27 -21.77
C TYR A 409 4.39 -9.18 -20.83
N ARG A 410 4.93 -8.08 -21.38
CA ARG A 410 5.56 -7.01 -20.59
C ARG A 410 4.56 -6.27 -19.71
N GLU A 411 3.34 -6.06 -20.19
CA GLU A 411 2.32 -5.35 -19.43
C GLU A 411 1.70 -6.24 -18.36
N PHE A 412 1.37 -7.48 -18.70
CA PHE A 412 0.75 -8.43 -17.78
C PHE A 412 1.69 -8.77 -16.62
N VAL A 413 2.89 -9.26 -16.89
CA VAL A 413 3.83 -9.70 -15.83
C VAL A 413 4.29 -8.52 -14.98
N GLY A 414 4.53 -7.35 -15.59
CA GLY A 414 4.92 -6.15 -14.85
C GLY A 414 3.86 -5.73 -13.82
N VAL A 415 2.58 -5.76 -14.21
CA VAL A 415 1.47 -5.44 -13.30
C VAL A 415 1.35 -6.46 -12.19
N MET A 416 1.45 -7.74 -12.52
CA MET A 416 1.31 -8.81 -11.54
C MET A 416 2.44 -8.82 -10.52
N ARG A 417 3.67 -8.51 -10.93
CA ARG A 417 4.80 -8.30 -10.01
C ARG A 417 4.56 -7.15 -9.03
N HIS A 418 4.16 -5.99 -9.54
CA HIS A 418 3.86 -4.84 -8.69
C HIS A 418 2.69 -5.12 -7.73
N ARG A 419 1.71 -5.92 -8.15
CA ARG A 419 0.61 -6.34 -7.28
C ARG A 419 1.05 -7.28 -6.18
N LEU A 420 1.89 -8.28 -6.48
CA LEU A 420 2.39 -9.21 -5.48
C LEU A 420 3.13 -8.48 -4.35
N LEU A 421 3.98 -7.51 -4.70
CA LEU A 421 4.78 -6.74 -3.73
C LEU A 421 4.04 -5.55 -3.13
N ARG A 422 2.80 -5.28 -3.57
CA ARG A 422 1.93 -4.17 -3.12
C ARG A 422 2.59 -2.78 -3.17
N GLY A 423 3.61 -2.62 -4.00
CA GLY A 423 4.42 -1.40 -4.10
C GLY A 423 5.31 -1.11 -2.88
N LEU A 424 5.50 -2.08 -1.97
CA LEU A 424 6.37 -1.96 -0.79
C LEU A 424 7.86 -2.15 -1.12
N ASP A 425 8.14 -2.65 -2.32
CA ASP A 425 9.48 -2.85 -2.87
C ASP A 425 10.14 -1.55 -3.36
N LYS A 426 9.32 -0.52 -3.61
CA LYS A 426 9.81 0.76 -4.12
C LYS A 426 10.62 1.49 -3.04
N PRO A 427 11.78 2.07 -3.40
CA PRO A 427 12.51 2.89 -2.46
C PRO A 427 11.67 4.12 -2.10
N MET A 428 11.54 4.41 -0.80
CA MET A 428 10.84 5.62 -0.33
C MET A 428 11.70 6.88 -0.45
N ASP A 429 12.90 6.77 -1.02
CA ASP A 429 13.87 7.83 -1.12
C ASP A 429 14.00 8.38 -2.53
N THR A 430 14.56 9.59 -2.63
CA THR A 430 14.83 10.23 -3.92
C THR A 430 15.96 9.55 -4.70
N GLY A 431 16.63 8.54 -4.12
CA GLY A 431 17.76 7.84 -4.73
C GLY A 431 19.02 8.68 -4.96
N PHE A 432 19.00 9.98 -4.67
CA PHE A 432 20.08 10.91 -5.02
C PHE A 432 21.43 10.55 -4.39
N VAL A 433 21.45 10.22 -3.09
CA VAL A 433 22.67 9.80 -2.39
C VAL A 433 23.22 8.49 -2.97
N ARG A 434 22.33 7.55 -3.33
CA ARG A 434 22.72 6.28 -3.97
C ARG A 434 23.30 6.52 -5.36
N LEU A 435 22.72 7.45 -6.13
CA LEU A 435 23.25 7.85 -7.43
C LEU A 435 24.65 8.48 -7.29
N LEU A 436 24.83 9.44 -6.37
CA LEU A 436 26.13 10.04 -6.12
C LEU A 436 27.19 9.03 -5.67
N SER A 437 26.81 8.12 -4.77
CA SER A 437 27.70 7.03 -4.32
C SER A 437 28.07 6.09 -5.47
N ALA A 438 27.11 5.72 -6.32
CA ALA A 438 27.37 4.90 -7.49
C ALA A 438 28.29 5.61 -8.50
N VAL A 439 28.05 6.90 -8.77
CA VAL A 439 28.93 7.71 -9.63
C VAL A 439 30.33 7.80 -9.03
N PHE A 440 30.45 8.00 -7.72
CA PHE A 440 31.74 8.02 -7.03
C PHE A 440 32.47 6.67 -7.11
N HIS A 441 31.75 5.55 -6.93
CA HIS A 441 32.34 4.22 -7.03
C HIS A 441 32.81 3.94 -8.46
N CYS A 442 31.96 4.20 -9.46
CA CYS A 442 32.32 4.01 -10.87
C CYS A 442 33.49 4.90 -11.29
N THR A 443 33.53 6.15 -10.85
CA THR A 443 34.66 7.06 -11.15
C THR A 443 35.95 6.60 -10.47
N LYS A 444 35.89 6.17 -9.21
CA LYS A 444 37.05 5.58 -8.50
C LYS A 444 37.57 4.34 -9.23
N GLU A 445 36.69 3.46 -9.68
CA GLU A 445 37.05 2.24 -10.41
C GLU A 445 37.67 2.54 -11.78
N GLN A 446 37.10 3.50 -12.53
CA GLN A 446 37.67 3.97 -13.79
C GLN A 446 39.05 4.63 -13.60
N ILE A 447 39.23 5.43 -12.54
CA ILE A 447 40.54 6.02 -12.20
C ILE A 447 41.55 4.93 -11.82
N SER A 448 41.14 3.93 -11.03
CA SER A 448 41.98 2.78 -10.66
C SER A 448 42.42 1.96 -11.88
N LEU A 449 41.50 1.69 -12.80
CA LEU A 449 41.78 1.01 -14.07
C LEU A 449 42.70 1.86 -14.98
N GLY A 450 42.48 3.18 -15.02
CA GLY A 450 43.34 4.12 -15.75
C GLY A 450 44.77 4.15 -15.24
N ILE A 451 44.95 4.16 -13.91
CA ILE A 451 46.27 4.14 -13.25
C ILE A 451 46.95 2.78 -13.48
N ASN A 452 46.24 1.65 -13.34
CA ASN A 452 46.82 0.32 -13.58
C ASN A 452 47.17 0.08 -15.05
N SER A 453 46.49 0.72 -16.00
CA SER A 453 46.83 0.71 -17.42
C SER A 453 48.15 1.46 -17.70
N THR A 454 48.42 2.54 -16.95
CA THR A 454 49.67 3.32 -17.11
C THR A 454 50.90 2.58 -16.56
N TYR A 455 50.74 1.73 -15.54
CA TYR A 455 51.85 0.96 -14.95
C TYR A 455 52.18 -0.37 -15.64
N LYS A 456 51.36 -0.85 -16.59
CA LYS A 456 51.66 -2.06 -17.40
C LYS A 456 52.35 -1.75 -18.73
N GLY A 457 52.57 -0.47 -19.05
CA GLY A 457 53.18 0.00 -20.30
C GLY A 457 54.60 0.55 -20.14
N VAL A 458 55.28 0.29 -19.02
CA VAL A 458 56.69 0.69 -18.78
C VAL A 458 57.58 -0.55 -18.73
#